data_AF-A0A7K7NDL7-F1
#
_entry.id   AF-A0A7K7NDL7-F1
#
_cell.length_a   1.000
_cell.length_b   1.000
_cell.length_c   1.000
_cell.angle_alpha   90.00
_cell.angle_beta   90.00
_cell.angle_gamma   90.00
#
_symmetry.space_group_name_H-M   'P 1'
#
loop_
_entity.id
_entity.type
_entity.pdbx_description
1 polymer ?
#
loop_
_entity_poly.entity_id
_entity_poly.type
_entity_poly.pdbx_seq_one_letter_code
_entity_poly.pdbx_strand_id
1 'polypeptide(L)'
;CDMVFAMASETEKAHALLQTFSTASVISSLGLGIFCFVADRLLQFSFIQQNDWLRALSDNAVHGILGMWSWAIVIGLRKKSDFTEVTLAGFLASVIDVDHFFLAGSLSLKAALTLPQRPLLHCSTVIPVVALTLKFIMHLFRLKDSWCFLPWMLFISWTSHHVRDGIRHGLWICPFGKTPPLPYWLYVAITASLPHLCSFIMYLTGTRELMSIKHGIRIDV
;
A
#
# COMPACT_ATOMS: atom_id res chain seq x y z
N CYS A 1 -41.53 -4.95 10.65
CA CYS A 1 -40.77 -4.36 9.54
C CYS A 1 -39.32 -4.11 9.94
N ASP A 2 -39.09 -3.42 11.05
CA ASP A 2 -37.74 -2.98 11.48
C ASP A 2 -36.75 -4.12 11.78
N MET A 3 -37.22 -5.24 12.33
CA MET A 3 -36.36 -6.40 12.61
C MET A 3 -35.86 -7.09 11.32
N VAL A 4 -36.66 -7.11 10.26
CA VAL A 4 -36.27 -7.71 8.96
C VAL A 4 -35.27 -6.79 8.24
N PHE A 5 -35.47 -5.47 8.30
CA PHE A 5 -34.50 -4.50 7.79
C PHE A 5 -33.19 -4.53 8.57
N ALA A 6 -33.24 -4.64 9.90
CA ALA A 6 -32.05 -4.77 10.73
C ALA A 6 -31.29 -6.06 10.43
N MET A 7 -31.98 -7.20 10.30
CA MET A 7 -31.35 -8.47 9.95
C MET A 7 -30.75 -8.45 8.54
N ALA A 8 -31.42 -7.85 7.55
CA ALA A 8 -30.90 -7.69 6.19
C ALA A 8 -29.62 -6.84 6.17
N SER A 9 -29.62 -5.72 6.90
CA SER A 9 -28.42 -4.88 7.10
C SER A 9 -27.27 -5.67 7.75
N GLU A 10 -27.53 -6.44 8.82
CA GLU A 10 -26.49 -7.23 9.47
C GLU A 10 -25.95 -8.36 8.58
N THR A 11 -26.78 -8.96 7.74
CA THR A 11 -26.32 -9.95 6.75
C THR A 11 -25.48 -9.34 5.64
N GLU A 12 -25.83 -8.15 5.13
CA GLU A 12 -25.01 -7.44 4.14
C GLU A 12 -23.64 -7.04 4.72
N LYS A 13 -23.63 -6.56 5.96
CA LYS A 13 -22.41 -6.27 6.72
C LYS A 13 -21.53 -7.51 6.90
N ALA A 14 -22.13 -8.64 7.28
CA ALA A 14 -21.42 -9.91 7.43
C ALA A 14 -20.85 -10.40 6.08
N HIS A 15 -21.60 -10.29 4.99
CA HIS A 15 -21.12 -10.65 3.64
C HIS A 15 -19.99 -9.74 3.15
N ALA A 16 -20.06 -8.43 3.42
CA ALA A 16 -19.00 -7.48 3.08
C ALA A 16 -17.70 -7.74 3.88
N LEU A 17 -17.82 -8.11 5.16
CA LEU A 17 -16.70 -8.57 5.98
C LEU A 17 -16.12 -9.89 5.46
N LEU A 18 -16.96 -10.85 5.09
CA LEU A 18 -16.51 -12.11 4.49
C LEU A 18 -15.79 -11.89 3.14
N GLN A 19 -16.21 -10.91 2.34
CA GLN A 19 -15.48 -10.53 1.13
C GLN A 19 -14.10 -9.91 1.43
N THR A 20 -13.95 -9.22 2.56
CA THR A 20 -12.66 -8.68 3.03
C THR A 20 -11.64 -9.77 3.38
N PHE A 21 -12.14 -10.95 3.77
CA PHE A 21 -11.36 -12.12 4.16
C PHE A 21 -11.69 -13.34 3.30
N SER A 22 -11.99 -13.13 2.01
CA SER A 22 -12.24 -14.24 1.08
C SER A 22 -11.04 -15.19 1.03
N THR A 23 -11.29 -16.48 0.82
CA THR A 23 -10.21 -17.48 0.70
C THR A 23 -9.16 -17.08 -0.33
N ALA A 24 -9.57 -16.49 -1.46
CA ALA A 24 -8.67 -15.98 -2.49
C ALA A 24 -7.78 -14.84 -1.97
N SER A 25 -8.35 -13.89 -1.22
CA SER A 25 -7.57 -12.79 -0.63
C SER A 25 -6.57 -13.28 0.41
N VAL A 26 -6.94 -14.27 1.24
CA VAL A 26 -6.03 -14.88 2.24
C VAL A 26 -4.90 -15.64 1.57
N ILE A 27 -5.20 -16.45 0.55
CA ILE A 27 -4.17 -17.14 -0.25
C ILE A 27 -3.24 -16.13 -0.92
N SER A 28 -3.79 -15.06 -1.48
CA SER A 28 -3.01 -13.99 -2.12
C SER A 28 -2.09 -13.28 -1.11
N SER A 29 -2.55 -13.02 0.11
CA SER A 29 -1.72 -12.44 1.17
C SER A 29 -0.61 -13.37 1.64
N LEU A 30 -0.86 -14.68 1.68
CA LEU A 30 0.17 -15.67 1.94
C LEU A 30 1.22 -15.67 0.81
N GLY A 31 0.76 -15.60 -0.44
CA GLY A 31 1.61 -15.44 -1.63
C GLY A 31 2.45 -14.17 -1.59
N LEU A 32 1.88 -13.05 -1.14
CA LEU A 32 2.59 -11.79 -0.96
C LEU A 32 3.71 -11.92 0.10
N GLY A 33 3.46 -12.62 1.20
CA GLY A 33 4.48 -12.92 2.20
C GLY A 33 5.60 -13.83 1.68
N ILE A 34 5.26 -14.86 0.89
CA ILE A 34 6.25 -15.71 0.22
C ILE A 34 7.07 -14.90 -0.79
N PHE A 35 6.42 -14.03 -1.55
CA PHE A 35 7.09 -13.14 -2.49
C PHE A 35 8.10 -12.24 -1.80
N CYS A 36 7.75 -11.64 -0.64
CA CYS A 36 8.68 -10.87 0.18
C CYS A 36 9.96 -11.67 0.47
N PHE A 37 9.80 -12.91 0.96
CA PHE A 37 10.93 -13.80 1.24
C PHE A 37 11.79 -14.09 0.02
N VAL A 38 11.16 -14.50 -1.09
CA VAL A 38 11.88 -14.87 -2.31
C VAL A 38 12.58 -13.66 -2.92
N ALA A 39 11.89 -12.53 -3.06
CA ALA A 39 12.42 -11.32 -3.66
C ALA A 39 13.63 -10.79 -2.87
N ASP A 40 13.52 -10.70 -1.54
CA ASP A 40 14.63 -10.21 -0.72
C ASP A 40 15.84 -11.15 -0.80
N ARG A 41 15.64 -12.47 -0.89
CA ARG A 41 16.72 -13.45 -1.08
C ARG A 41 17.39 -13.32 -2.44
N LEU A 42 16.61 -13.14 -3.51
CA LEU A 42 17.14 -12.90 -4.85
C LEU A 42 17.98 -11.62 -4.89
N LEU A 43 17.50 -10.55 -4.26
CA LEU A 43 18.21 -9.28 -4.20
C LEU A 43 19.57 -9.40 -3.49
N GLN A 44 19.79 -10.37 -2.60
CA GLN A 44 21.10 -10.59 -1.95
C GLN A 44 22.16 -11.20 -2.87
N PHE A 45 21.83 -11.62 -4.10
CA PHE A 45 22.83 -12.17 -5.00
C PHE A 45 23.91 -11.15 -5.36
N SER A 46 25.16 -11.62 -5.37
CA SER A 46 26.34 -10.76 -5.57
C SER A 46 26.31 -9.97 -6.87
N PHE A 47 25.82 -10.58 -7.97
CA PHE A 47 25.71 -9.89 -9.25
C PHE A 47 24.72 -8.71 -9.21
N ILE A 48 23.68 -8.76 -8.36
CA ILE A 48 22.76 -7.65 -8.12
C ILE A 48 23.45 -6.60 -7.26
N GLN A 49 24.07 -7.03 -6.15
CA GLN A 49 24.68 -6.11 -5.19
C GLN A 49 25.91 -5.35 -5.73
N GLN A 50 26.64 -5.91 -6.69
CA GLN A 50 27.82 -5.29 -7.30
C GLN A 50 27.48 -4.22 -8.35
N ASN A 51 26.24 -4.13 -8.81
CA ASN A 51 25.81 -3.13 -9.79
C ASN A 51 24.75 -2.22 -9.18
N ASP A 52 25.11 -0.96 -8.93
CA ASP A 52 24.22 0.01 -8.27
C ASP A 52 22.89 0.21 -9.01
N TRP A 53 22.90 0.24 -10.35
CA TRP A 53 21.68 0.36 -11.15
C TRP A 53 20.80 -0.86 -11.00
N LEU A 54 21.38 -2.05 -11.10
CA LEU A 54 20.63 -3.29 -10.97
C LEU A 54 20.04 -3.42 -9.56
N ARG A 55 20.82 -3.07 -8.54
CA ARG A 55 20.39 -3.03 -7.14
C ARG A 55 19.22 -2.06 -6.96
N ALA A 56 19.38 -0.81 -7.35
CA ALA A 56 18.36 0.23 -7.16
C ALA A 56 17.08 -0.05 -7.94
N LEU A 57 17.18 -0.45 -9.22
CA LEU A 57 16.02 -0.78 -10.05
C LEU A 57 15.28 -2.02 -9.53
N SER A 58 16.01 -3.05 -9.11
CA SER A 58 15.38 -4.26 -8.59
C SER A 58 14.72 -4.01 -7.22
N ASP A 59 15.35 -3.22 -6.35
CA ASP A 59 14.78 -2.82 -5.05
C ASP A 59 13.48 -2.02 -5.25
N ASN A 60 13.50 -1.01 -6.12
CA ASN A 60 12.33 -0.21 -6.46
C ASN A 60 11.23 -1.02 -7.16
N ALA A 61 11.61 -1.99 -8.02
CA ALA A 61 10.65 -2.91 -8.63
C ALA A 61 9.91 -3.75 -7.58
N VAL A 62 10.60 -4.20 -6.52
CA VAL A 62 9.95 -4.90 -5.40
C VAL A 62 8.97 -3.97 -4.70
N HIS A 63 9.33 -2.71 -4.40
CA HIS A 63 8.41 -1.73 -3.84
C HIS A 63 7.15 -1.56 -4.70
N GLY A 64 7.33 -1.41 -6.01
CA GLY A 64 6.23 -1.32 -6.97
C GLY A 64 5.33 -2.55 -6.94
N ILE A 65 5.89 -3.76 -7.00
CA ILE A 65 5.12 -5.01 -6.97
C ILE A 65 4.35 -5.15 -5.64
N LEU A 66 4.96 -4.80 -4.51
CA LEU A 66 4.27 -4.82 -3.22
C LEU A 66 3.07 -3.86 -3.19
N GLY A 67 3.22 -2.65 -3.73
CA GLY A 67 2.11 -1.70 -3.89
C GLY A 67 0.99 -2.24 -4.78
N MET A 68 1.34 -2.77 -5.97
CA MET A 68 0.39 -3.38 -6.90
C MET A 68 -0.40 -4.51 -6.25
N TRP A 69 0.31 -5.48 -5.68
CA TRP A 69 -0.28 -6.70 -5.15
C TRP A 69 -1.13 -6.42 -3.91
N SER A 70 -0.66 -5.51 -3.04
CA SER A 70 -1.43 -5.08 -1.87
C SER A 70 -2.76 -4.44 -2.29
N TRP A 71 -2.76 -3.55 -3.27
CA TRP A 71 -4.00 -2.93 -3.76
C TRP A 71 -4.92 -3.93 -4.44
N ALA A 72 -4.37 -4.86 -5.22
CA ALA A 72 -5.13 -5.93 -5.85
C ALA A 72 -5.91 -6.78 -4.83
N ILE A 73 -5.31 -7.05 -3.66
CA ILE A 73 -5.97 -7.74 -2.54
C ILE A 73 -7.08 -6.87 -1.94
N VAL A 74 -6.86 -5.56 -1.77
CA VAL A 74 -7.85 -4.63 -1.22
C VAL A 74 -9.12 -4.57 -2.07
N ILE A 75 -8.97 -4.40 -3.39
CA ILE A 75 -10.11 -4.19 -4.29
C ILE A 75 -10.73 -5.49 -4.82
N GLY A 76 -9.96 -6.58 -4.87
CA GLY A 76 -10.36 -7.84 -5.49
C GLY A 76 -10.62 -7.67 -6.98
N LEU A 77 -9.62 -7.96 -7.81
CA LEU A 77 -9.65 -7.79 -9.28
C LEU A 77 -10.88 -8.44 -9.93
N ARG A 78 -11.68 -7.66 -10.66
CA ARG A 78 -12.88 -8.14 -11.38
C ARG A 78 -13.01 -7.57 -12.80
N LYS A 79 -12.50 -6.36 -13.04
CA LYS A 79 -12.68 -5.64 -14.31
C LYS A 79 -11.38 -5.01 -14.82
N LYS A 80 -11.39 -4.60 -16.09
CA LYS A 80 -10.20 -4.04 -16.75
C LYS A 80 -9.67 -2.77 -16.10
N SER A 81 -10.55 -1.89 -15.59
CA SER A 81 -10.13 -0.65 -14.92
C SER A 81 -9.33 -0.92 -13.64
N ASP A 82 -9.52 -2.07 -13.00
CA ASP A 82 -8.81 -2.45 -11.78
C ASP A 82 -7.30 -2.62 -12.04
N PHE A 83 -6.93 -3.02 -13.26
CA PHE A 83 -5.51 -3.08 -13.65
C PHE A 83 -4.88 -1.68 -13.65
N THR A 84 -5.60 -0.66 -14.11
CA THR A 84 -5.10 0.72 -14.05
C THR A 84 -4.90 1.19 -12.62
N GLU A 85 -5.84 0.87 -11.72
CA GLU A 85 -5.72 1.19 -10.29
C GLU A 85 -4.54 0.44 -9.64
N VAL A 86 -4.38 -0.85 -9.91
CA VAL A 86 -3.27 -1.65 -9.39
C VAL A 86 -1.93 -1.14 -9.91
N THR A 87 -1.81 -0.83 -11.20
CA THR A 87 -0.60 -0.22 -11.76
C THR A 87 -0.31 1.14 -11.12
N LEU A 88 -1.33 1.96 -10.88
CA LEU A 88 -1.16 3.24 -10.17
C LEU A 88 -0.67 3.03 -8.74
N ALA A 89 -1.20 2.03 -8.02
CA ALA A 89 -0.73 1.70 -6.68
C ALA A 89 0.76 1.30 -6.67
N GLY A 90 1.20 0.53 -7.65
CA GLY A 90 2.62 0.22 -7.84
C GLY A 90 3.46 1.45 -8.12
N PHE A 91 3.02 2.29 -9.04
CA PHE A 91 3.68 3.55 -9.35
C PHE A 91 3.82 4.43 -8.10
N LEU A 92 2.76 4.58 -7.30
CA LEU A 92 2.79 5.36 -6.06
C LEU A 92 3.75 4.78 -5.01
N ALA A 93 3.95 3.46 -4.98
CA ALA A 93 4.94 2.83 -4.10
C ALA A 93 6.38 3.08 -4.59
N SER A 94 6.59 3.08 -5.91
CA SER A 94 7.92 3.27 -6.52
C SER A 94 8.37 4.71 -6.63
N VAL A 95 7.44 5.67 -6.73
CA VAL A 95 7.79 7.09 -6.93
C VAL A 95 8.42 7.72 -5.68
N ILE A 96 8.29 7.10 -4.51
CA ILE A 96 8.90 7.55 -3.26
C ILE A 96 10.42 7.68 -3.44
N ASP A 97 11.07 6.67 -4.04
CA ASP A 97 12.53 6.64 -4.25
C ASP A 97 13.06 7.79 -5.10
N VAL A 98 12.19 8.48 -5.85
CA VAL A 98 12.60 9.67 -6.62
C VAL A 98 13.03 10.81 -5.69
N ASP A 99 12.57 10.84 -4.43
CA ASP A 99 12.99 11.82 -3.43
C ASP A 99 14.49 11.77 -3.12
N HIS A 100 15.15 10.64 -3.37
CA HIS A 100 16.60 10.52 -3.26
C HIS A 100 17.32 11.41 -4.28
N PHE A 101 16.84 11.44 -5.52
CA PHE A 101 17.41 12.28 -6.58
C PHE A 101 17.12 13.76 -6.31
N PHE A 102 15.92 14.08 -5.80
CA PHE A 102 15.58 15.44 -5.39
C PHE A 102 16.49 15.93 -4.24
N LEU A 103 16.70 15.13 -3.20
CA LEU A 103 17.59 15.50 -2.09
C LEU A 103 19.06 15.53 -2.52
N ALA A 104 19.47 14.68 -3.46
CA ALA A 104 20.81 14.72 -4.06
C ALA A 104 21.03 15.96 -4.95
N GLY A 105 19.97 16.67 -5.34
CA GLY A 105 20.03 17.78 -6.28
C GLY A 105 20.58 17.38 -7.66
N SER A 106 20.52 16.08 -8.03
CA SER A 106 21.06 15.58 -9.29
C SER A 106 20.43 14.24 -9.70
N LEU A 107 20.53 13.89 -10.99
CA LEU A 107 20.13 12.58 -11.51
C LEU A 107 21.22 11.50 -11.39
N SER A 108 22.29 11.78 -10.63
CA SER A 108 23.37 10.82 -10.41
C SER A 108 22.93 9.76 -9.42
N LEU A 109 22.82 8.51 -9.88
CA LEU A 109 22.47 7.38 -9.00
C LEU A 109 23.43 7.26 -7.81
N LYS A 110 24.74 7.47 -8.04
CA LYS A 110 25.74 7.44 -6.98
C LYS A 110 25.43 8.48 -5.89
N ALA A 111 25.04 9.70 -6.29
CA ALA A 111 24.68 10.76 -5.34
C ALA A 111 23.39 10.42 -4.57
N ALA A 112 22.38 9.88 -5.27
CA ALA A 112 21.11 9.44 -4.67
C ALA A 112 21.29 8.30 -3.64
N LEU A 113 22.31 7.45 -3.81
CA LEU A 113 22.62 6.34 -2.90
C LEU A 113 23.51 6.74 -1.71
N THR A 114 24.18 7.91 -1.74
CA THR A 114 25.12 8.35 -0.70
C THR A 114 24.65 9.62 0.02
N LEU A 115 23.33 9.74 0.24
CA LEU A 115 22.74 10.91 0.86
C LEU A 115 23.18 11.04 2.34
N PRO A 116 23.42 12.28 2.82
CA PRO A 116 23.81 12.51 4.21
C PRO A 116 22.65 12.34 5.20
N GLN A 117 21.41 12.44 4.71
CA GLN A 117 20.20 12.33 5.50
C GLN A 117 19.11 11.60 4.72
N ARG A 118 18.13 11.04 5.43
CA ARG A 118 16.98 10.36 4.82
C ARG A 118 16.05 11.41 4.18
N PRO A 119 15.65 11.25 2.92
CA PRO A 119 14.76 12.20 2.27
C PRO A 119 13.32 12.16 2.84
N LEU A 120 12.55 13.22 2.56
CA LEU A 120 11.33 13.54 3.29
C LEU A 120 10.18 12.57 3.02
N LEU A 121 10.05 12.02 1.81
CA LEU A 121 8.95 11.08 1.53
C LEU A 121 9.12 9.80 2.33
N HIS A 122 10.34 9.46 2.73
CA HIS A 122 10.65 8.34 3.62
C HIS A 122 10.42 8.63 5.12
N CYS A 123 9.81 9.76 5.47
CA CYS A 123 9.29 10.01 6.82
C CYS A 123 7.90 9.38 6.97
N SER A 124 7.76 8.34 7.78
CA SER A 124 6.49 7.60 7.95
C SER A 124 5.34 8.46 8.46
N THR A 125 5.61 9.57 9.17
CA THR A 125 4.57 10.54 9.57
C THR A 125 3.93 11.24 8.37
N VAL A 126 4.64 11.38 7.24
CA VAL A 126 4.12 12.02 6.03
C VAL A 126 2.97 11.22 5.43
N ILE A 127 2.97 9.88 5.56
CA ILE A 127 1.94 9.01 5.01
C ILE A 127 0.53 9.39 5.49
N PRO A 128 0.19 9.34 6.80
CA PRO A 128 -1.14 9.72 7.26
C PRO A 128 -1.43 11.20 7.00
N VAL A 129 -0.43 12.10 7.07
CA VAL A 129 -0.63 13.52 6.77
C VAL A 129 -1.11 13.72 5.34
N VAL A 130 -0.44 13.12 4.36
CA VAL A 130 -0.80 13.25 2.94
C VAL A 130 -2.14 12.56 2.66
N ALA A 131 -2.37 11.35 3.17
CA ALA A 131 -3.62 10.64 2.96
C ALA A 131 -4.83 11.40 3.54
N LEU A 132 -4.72 11.91 4.77
CA LEU A 132 -5.78 12.69 5.41
C LEU A 132 -5.98 14.05 4.74
N THR A 133 -4.91 14.72 4.34
CA THR A 133 -4.98 15.99 3.60
C THR A 133 -5.70 15.79 2.27
N LEU A 134 -5.35 14.74 1.52
CA LEU A 134 -6.02 14.40 0.27
C LEU A 134 -7.51 14.13 0.51
N LYS A 135 -7.86 13.33 1.52
CA LYS A 135 -9.25 13.07 1.91
C LYS A 135 -9.99 14.38 2.25
N PHE A 136 -9.35 15.28 2.99
CA PHE A 136 -9.91 16.58 3.36
C PHE A 136 -10.12 17.49 2.14
N ILE A 137 -9.14 17.58 1.24
CA ILE A 137 -9.24 18.32 -0.02
C ILE A 137 -10.41 17.80 -0.86
N MET A 138 -10.52 16.48 -1.01
CA MET A 138 -11.63 15.87 -1.76
C MET A 138 -12.99 16.24 -1.17
N HIS A 139 -13.10 16.24 0.16
CA HIS A 139 -14.31 16.67 0.85
C HIS A 139 -14.60 18.16 0.62
N LEU A 140 -13.60 19.03 0.80
CA LEU A 140 -13.73 20.48 0.68
C LEU A 140 -14.17 20.91 -0.74
N PHE A 141 -13.56 20.33 -1.76
CA PHE A 141 -13.86 20.65 -3.16
C PHE A 141 -15.03 19.85 -3.74
N ARG A 142 -15.69 19.00 -2.92
CA ARG A 142 -16.77 18.10 -3.34
C ARG A 142 -16.39 17.31 -4.59
N LEU A 143 -15.11 16.92 -4.69
CA LEU A 143 -14.64 16.12 -5.81
C LEU A 143 -15.45 14.82 -5.81
N LYS A 144 -16.08 14.51 -6.95
CA LYS A 144 -16.95 13.33 -7.11
C LYS A 144 -16.29 12.11 -6.45
N ASP A 145 -17.11 11.26 -5.82
CA ASP A 145 -16.68 10.02 -5.13
C ASP A 145 -15.91 9.02 -6.02
N SER A 146 -15.70 9.33 -7.31
CA SER A 146 -14.99 8.48 -8.27
C SER A 146 -13.54 8.22 -7.86
N TRP A 147 -12.96 9.06 -7.00
CA TRP A 147 -11.57 8.93 -6.53
C TRP A 147 -11.48 8.63 -5.03
N CYS A 148 -12.58 8.26 -4.35
CA CYS A 148 -12.61 8.05 -2.89
C CYS A 148 -11.61 7.00 -2.38
N PHE A 149 -11.13 6.14 -3.28
CA PHE A 149 -10.11 5.13 -3.02
C PHE A 149 -8.69 5.69 -2.98
N LEU A 150 -8.41 6.86 -3.58
CA LEU A 150 -7.06 7.39 -3.77
C LEU A 150 -6.30 7.63 -2.46
N PRO A 151 -6.90 8.20 -1.39
CA PRO A 151 -6.23 8.30 -0.09
C PRO A 151 -5.80 6.93 0.48
N TRP A 152 -6.62 5.90 0.29
CA TRP A 152 -6.36 4.54 0.75
C TRP A 152 -5.28 3.85 -0.08
N MET A 153 -5.30 4.06 -1.40
CA MET A 153 -4.27 3.59 -2.31
C MET A 153 -2.91 4.19 -1.97
N LEU A 154 -2.85 5.52 -1.76
CA LEU A 154 -1.63 6.20 -1.35
C LEU A 154 -1.14 5.65 0.00
N PHE A 155 -2.05 5.53 0.97
CA PHE A 155 -1.72 4.99 2.29
C PHE A 155 -1.10 3.59 2.18
N ILE A 156 -1.71 2.65 1.44
CA ILE A 156 -1.19 1.28 1.36
C ILE A 156 0.12 1.20 0.57
N SER A 157 0.24 1.95 -0.54
CA SER A 157 1.43 1.98 -1.38
C SER A 157 2.64 2.54 -0.63
N TRP A 158 2.45 3.63 0.11
CA TRP A 158 3.54 4.25 0.85
C TRP A 158 3.88 3.48 2.12
N THR A 159 2.87 2.94 2.80
CA THR A 159 3.12 2.11 3.99
C THR A 159 3.87 0.84 3.63
N SER A 160 3.49 0.13 2.56
CA SER A 160 4.21 -1.08 2.14
C SER A 160 5.67 -0.78 1.78
N HIS A 161 5.91 0.34 1.10
CA HIS A 161 7.25 0.86 0.84
C HIS A 161 8.04 1.04 2.15
N HIS A 162 7.52 1.84 3.09
CA HIS A 162 8.21 2.16 4.34
C HIS A 162 8.43 0.94 5.24
N VAL A 163 7.49 0.00 5.27
CA VAL A 163 7.60 -1.21 6.08
C VAL A 163 8.72 -2.11 5.55
N ARG A 164 8.83 -2.28 4.24
CA ARG A 164 9.96 -3.01 3.64
C ARG A 164 11.29 -2.34 3.94
N ASP A 165 11.35 -1.03 3.73
CA ASP A 165 12.56 -0.24 3.96
C ASP A 165 12.96 -0.17 5.45
N GLY A 166 11.96 -0.32 6.32
CA GLY A 166 12.12 -0.41 7.76
C GLY A 166 13.01 -1.56 8.22
N ILE A 167 13.22 -2.61 7.42
CA ILE A 167 14.14 -3.72 7.74
C ILE A 167 15.58 -3.21 7.90
N ARG A 168 15.98 -2.19 7.12
CA ARG A 168 17.34 -1.64 7.14
C ARG A 168 17.46 -0.43 8.05
N HIS A 169 16.47 0.45 8.03
CA HIS A 169 16.59 1.79 8.60
C HIS A 169 15.59 2.11 9.72
N GLY A 170 14.66 1.19 10.02
CA GLY A 170 13.51 1.46 10.87
C GLY A 170 12.54 2.47 10.26
N LEU A 171 11.44 2.73 10.97
CA LEU A 171 10.44 3.72 10.59
C LEU A 171 10.83 5.08 11.18
N TRP A 172 10.73 6.14 10.37
CA TRP A 172 11.00 7.50 10.83
C TRP A 172 9.68 8.19 11.18
N ILE A 173 9.43 8.34 12.47
CA ILE A 173 8.21 8.94 13.03
C ILE A 173 8.55 10.33 13.56
N CYS A 174 8.44 11.36 12.73
CA CYS A 174 8.62 12.76 13.16
C CYS A 174 7.43 13.22 14.04
N PRO A 175 7.65 13.98 15.13
CA PRO A 175 8.94 14.44 15.69
C PRO A 175 9.58 13.45 16.69
N PHE A 176 9.00 12.26 16.86
CA PHE A 176 9.40 11.27 17.88
C PHE A 176 10.71 10.50 17.57
N GLY A 177 11.28 10.65 16.37
CA GLY A 177 12.56 10.04 15.99
C GLY A 177 12.41 8.80 15.11
N LYS A 178 13.39 7.89 15.16
CA LYS A 178 13.43 6.66 14.35
C LYS A 178 13.23 5.44 15.26
N THR A 179 12.46 4.46 14.79
CA THR A 179 12.41 3.15 15.45
C THR A 179 13.70 2.37 15.17
N PRO A 180 14.00 1.31 15.94
CA PRO A 180 14.97 0.30 15.52
C PRO A 180 14.57 -0.32 14.17
N PRO A 181 15.52 -0.94 13.44
CA PRO A 181 15.22 -1.73 12.26
C PRO A 181 14.18 -2.82 12.56
N LEU A 182 13.22 -3.00 11.65
CA LEU A 182 12.14 -3.95 11.83
C LEU A 182 12.67 -5.39 11.75
N PRO A 183 12.32 -6.26 12.71
CA PRO A 183 12.56 -7.69 12.57
C PRO A 183 11.93 -8.21 11.26
N TYR A 184 12.63 -9.10 10.56
CA TYR A 184 12.19 -9.57 9.24
C TYR A 184 10.79 -10.18 9.26
N TRP A 185 10.48 -11.01 10.28
CA TRP A 185 9.16 -11.61 10.44
C TRP A 185 8.06 -10.56 10.60
N LEU A 186 8.35 -9.42 11.25
CA LEU A 186 7.40 -8.36 11.50
C LEU A 186 7.10 -7.60 10.20
N TYR A 187 8.12 -7.34 9.37
CA TYR A 187 7.93 -6.79 8.03
C TYR A 187 7.00 -7.67 7.18
N VAL A 188 7.25 -8.98 7.12
CA VAL A 188 6.45 -9.91 6.33
C VAL A 188 5.02 -9.98 6.86
N ALA A 189 4.86 -10.05 8.19
CA ALA A 189 3.54 -10.09 8.82
C ALA A 189 2.73 -8.80 8.57
N ILE A 190 3.36 -7.63 8.70
CA ILE A 190 2.71 -6.35 8.39
C ILE A 190 2.33 -6.31 6.92
N THR A 191 3.25 -6.63 6.00
CA THR A 191 3.01 -6.56 4.55
C THR A 191 1.87 -7.49 4.13
N ALA A 192 1.80 -8.71 4.67
CA ALA A 192 0.73 -9.67 4.37
C ALA A 192 -0.63 -9.28 4.98
N SER A 193 -0.65 -8.62 6.14
CA SER A 193 -1.90 -8.26 6.84
C SER A 193 -2.44 -6.87 6.48
N LEU A 194 -1.58 -5.96 6.03
CA LEU A 194 -1.90 -4.57 5.71
C LEU A 194 -3.06 -4.41 4.72
N PRO A 195 -3.16 -5.20 3.62
CA PRO A 195 -4.30 -5.12 2.70
C PRO A 195 -5.64 -5.42 3.38
N HIS A 196 -5.71 -6.45 4.21
CA HIS A 196 -6.92 -6.81 4.92
C HIS A 196 -7.31 -5.76 5.96
N LEU A 197 -6.33 -5.24 6.71
CA LEU A 197 -6.56 -4.16 7.66
C LEU A 197 -7.09 -2.90 6.95
N CYS A 198 -6.46 -2.50 5.85
CA CYS A 198 -6.92 -1.37 5.04
C CYS A 198 -8.36 -1.59 4.54
N SER A 199 -8.62 -2.77 3.99
CA SER A 199 -9.92 -3.16 3.43
C SER A 199 -11.02 -3.21 4.50
N PHE A 200 -10.69 -3.62 5.73
CA PHE A 200 -11.56 -3.59 6.91
C PHE A 200 -11.85 -2.15 7.37
N ILE A 201 -10.85 -1.28 7.45
CA ILE A 201 -11.06 0.13 7.85
C ILE A 201 -11.84 0.89 6.77
N MET A 202 -11.59 0.63 5.48
CA MET A 202 -12.37 1.18 4.37
C MET A 202 -13.85 0.81 4.48
N TYR A 203 -14.14 -0.40 4.95
CA TYR A 203 -15.50 -0.83 5.26
C TYR A 203 -16.10 -0.05 6.45
N LEU A 204 -15.40 0.02 7.58
CA LEU A 204 -15.87 0.77 8.76
C LEU A 204 -16.11 2.26 8.49
N THR A 205 -15.37 2.85 7.54
CA THR A 205 -15.51 4.26 7.15
C THR A 205 -16.53 4.50 6.03
N GLY A 206 -17.26 3.46 5.59
CA GLY A 206 -18.24 3.54 4.49
C GLY A 206 -17.62 3.73 3.09
N THR A 207 -16.29 3.80 2.98
CA THR A 207 -15.61 3.96 1.68
C THR A 207 -15.86 2.75 0.78
N ARG A 208 -15.91 1.55 1.37
CA ARG A 208 -16.16 0.31 0.61
C ARG A 208 -17.55 0.26 -0.01
N GLU A 209 -18.57 0.74 0.70
CA GLU A 209 -19.94 0.81 0.19
C GLU A 209 -20.04 1.79 -0.98
N LEU A 210 -19.40 2.97 -0.86
CA LEU A 210 -19.30 3.96 -1.95
C LEU A 210 -18.59 3.39 -3.18
N MET A 211 -17.51 2.63 -2.98
CA MET A 211 -16.83 1.93 -4.07
C MET A 211 -17.75 0.87 -4.70
N SER A 212 -18.42 0.06 -3.88
CA SER A 212 -19.32 -1.03 -4.28
C SER A 212 -20.47 -0.56 -5.18
N ILE A 213 -21.22 0.44 -4.71
CA ILE A 213 -22.39 1.00 -5.39
C ILE A 213 -22.01 1.61 -6.75
N LYS A 214 -20.83 2.25 -6.84
CA LYS A 214 -20.42 3.01 -8.03
C LYS A 214 -19.63 2.20 -9.05
N HIS A 215 -18.91 1.17 -8.60
CA HIS A 215 -18.05 0.34 -9.46
C HIS A 215 -18.74 -0.94 -9.94
N GLY A 216 -20.03 -1.11 -9.62
CA GLY A 216 -20.84 -2.25 -10.07
C GLY A 216 -20.50 -3.53 -9.32
N ILE A 217 -20.20 -3.45 -8.02
CA ILE A 217 -20.21 -4.63 -7.18
C ILE A 217 -21.68 -5.00 -7.01
N ARG A 218 -22.20 -5.82 -7.92
CA ARG A 218 -23.27 -6.73 -7.54
C ARG A 218 -22.69 -7.56 -6.40
N ILE A 219 -23.20 -7.30 -5.20
CA ILE A 219 -23.37 -8.37 -4.24
C ILE A 219 -24.39 -9.27 -4.94
N ASP A 220 -23.89 -10.28 -5.66
CA ASP A 220 -24.78 -11.33 -6.12
C ASP A 220 -25.34 -11.98 -4.85
N VAL A 221 -26.65 -11.78 -4.68
CA VAL A 221 -27.51 -12.45 -3.70
C VAL A 221 -27.66 -13.91 -4.12
#